data_AF-A0A8S3S269-F1
#
_entry.id   AF-A0A8S3S269-F1
#
_cell.length_a   1.000
_cell.length_b   1.000
_cell.length_c   1.000
_cell.angle_alpha   90.00
_cell.angle_beta   90.00
_cell.angle_gamma   90.00
#
_symmetry.space_group_name_H-M   'P 1'
#
loop_
_entity.id
_entity.type
_entity.pdbx_description
1 polymer ?
#
loop_
_entity_poly.entity_id
_entity_poly.type
_entity_poly.pdbx_seq_one_letter_code
_entity_poly.pdbx_strand_id
1 'polypeptide(L)'
;MRAKNFSRDMILVVNFCGNGGTADVAVYQLQSNGFLGEVVPPSGGAWGGIAIDDAFLLFLENVFGTRVMKELKLTELEDYTELIHEFEVKKRSIKTDTTNDVVITMPVGFIDIIKKHCGGIDTAIKKSPYSDSISISGQRLRVNPQKFRDLFKSTINSLLKHLEQLFRHPKVSDIQYIIMVGGFQNVNLYKKK
;
A
#
# COMPACT_ATOMS: atom_id res chain seq x y z
N MET A 1 4.13 -1.55 -44.25
CA MET A 1 4.72 -1.06 -42.99
C MET A 1 4.28 0.39 -42.79
N ARG A 2 3.41 0.69 -41.80
CA ARG A 2 3.10 2.08 -41.44
C ARG A 2 4.24 2.61 -40.57
N ALA A 3 4.93 3.66 -41.02
CA ALA A 3 5.83 4.43 -40.18
C ALA A 3 5.01 5.01 -39.01
N LYS A 4 5.37 4.67 -37.77
CA LYS A 4 4.82 5.35 -36.60
C LYS A 4 5.41 6.77 -36.59
N ASN A 5 4.58 7.76 -36.89
CA ASN A 5 4.93 9.16 -36.64
C ASN A 5 5.05 9.36 -35.13
N PHE A 6 6.27 9.32 -34.59
CA PHE A 6 6.60 9.56 -33.17
C PHE A 6 6.35 11.02 -32.71
N SER A 7 5.51 11.79 -33.40
CA SER A 7 5.58 13.24 -33.31
C SER A 7 4.95 13.87 -32.07
N ARG A 8 4.26 13.13 -31.18
CA ARG A 8 3.61 13.69 -29.96
C ARG A 8 3.39 12.68 -28.81
N ASP A 9 4.17 11.60 -28.73
CA ASP A 9 3.92 10.57 -27.71
C ASP A 9 4.18 11.13 -26.29
N MET A 10 3.17 11.08 -25.44
CA MET A 10 3.21 11.38 -24.02
C MET A 10 3.48 10.12 -23.18
N ILE A 11 4.36 10.28 -22.21
CA ILE A 11 4.84 9.27 -21.30
C ILE A 11 4.52 9.74 -19.87
N LEU A 12 3.69 8.98 -19.18
CA LEU A 12 3.44 9.15 -17.75
C LEU A 12 4.44 8.31 -16.97
N VAL A 13 5.21 8.93 -16.10
CA VAL A 13 6.08 8.24 -15.14
C VAL A 13 5.42 8.31 -13.77
N VAL A 14 5.12 7.16 -13.18
CA VAL A 14 4.61 7.03 -11.81
C VAL A 14 5.69 6.38 -10.97
N ASN A 15 6.29 7.13 -10.06
CA ASN A 15 7.25 6.64 -9.09
C ASN A 15 6.54 6.34 -7.76
N PHE A 16 6.34 5.06 -7.46
CA PHE A 16 5.72 4.61 -6.21
C PHE A 16 6.77 3.98 -5.29
N CYS A 17 7.17 4.70 -4.25
CA CYS A 17 8.15 4.18 -3.31
C CYS A 17 7.49 3.24 -2.29
N GLY A 18 7.56 1.93 -2.54
CA GLY A 18 6.96 0.89 -1.69
C GLY A 18 7.44 0.83 -0.24
N ASN A 19 8.64 1.37 0.03
CA ASN A 19 9.19 1.54 1.39
C ASN A 19 9.30 3.02 1.81
N GLY A 20 8.91 3.94 0.92
CA GLY A 20 9.01 5.38 1.14
C GLY A 20 7.67 6.00 1.49
N GLY A 21 7.71 7.26 1.92
CA GLY A 21 6.50 8.01 2.26
C GLY A 21 5.76 8.56 1.04
N THR A 22 6.44 8.66 -0.10
CA THR A 22 5.94 9.43 -1.24
C THR A 22 5.64 8.56 -2.46
N ALA A 23 4.66 9.04 -3.23
CA ALA A 23 4.47 8.65 -4.61
C ALA A 23 4.52 9.92 -5.47
N ASP A 24 5.33 9.90 -6.52
CA ASP A 24 5.55 11.02 -7.43
C ASP A 24 5.08 10.67 -8.84
N VAL A 25 4.59 11.66 -9.56
CA VAL A 25 4.07 11.53 -10.92
C VAL A 25 4.62 12.65 -11.77
N ALA A 26 5.11 12.30 -12.95
CA ALA A 26 5.61 13.24 -13.95
C ALA A 26 5.09 12.86 -15.35
N VAL A 27 4.85 13.86 -16.20
CA VAL A 27 4.46 13.65 -17.60
C VAL A 27 5.50 14.24 -18.51
N TYR A 28 6.00 13.42 -19.42
CA TYR A 28 6.96 13.79 -20.45
C TYR A 28 6.33 13.66 -21.82
N GLN A 29 6.81 14.46 -22.76
CA GLN A 29 6.49 14.35 -24.18
C GLN A 29 7.78 14.04 -24.94
N LEU A 30 7.74 13.01 -25.79
CA LEU A 30 8.80 12.75 -26.75
C LEU A 30 8.73 13.80 -27.86
N GLN A 31 9.77 14.64 -27.93
CA GLN A 31 9.88 15.69 -28.92
C GLN A 31 10.45 15.15 -30.24
N SER A 32 10.26 15.90 -31.32
CA SER A 32 10.74 15.52 -32.67
C SER A 32 12.26 15.40 -32.78
N ASN A 33 13.01 16.03 -31.86
CA ASN A 33 14.46 15.93 -31.74
C ASN A 33 14.92 14.66 -30.98
N GLY A 34 13.98 13.81 -30.53
CA GLY A 34 14.26 12.59 -29.77
C GLY A 34 14.44 12.78 -28.27
N PHE A 35 14.35 14.01 -27.75
CA PHE A 35 14.47 14.30 -26.31
C PHE A 35 13.11 14.26 -25.61
N LEU A 36 13.14 13.99 -24.30
CA LEU A 36 11.96 14.08 -23.44
C LEU A 36 11.83 15.50 -22.88
N GLY A 37 10.72 16.16 -23.20
CA GLY A 37 10.34 17.44 -22.61
C GLY A 37 9.32 17.24 -21.49
N GLU A 38 9.52 17.88 -20.35
CA GLU A 38 8.53 17.89 -19.27
C GLU A 38 7.28 18.69 -19.67
N VAL A 39 6.10 18.11 -19.49
CA VAL A 39 4.81 18.72 -19.86
C VAL A 39 4.21 19.51 -18.69
N VAL A 40 4.33 18.94 -17.49
CA VAL A 40 3.87 19.50 -16.22
C VAL A 40 4.89 19.19 -15.12
N PRO A 41 5.06 20.09 -14.14
CA PRO A 41 5.93 19.85 -12.99
C PRO A 41 5.62 18.50 -12.32
N PRO A 42 6.67 17.75 -11.90
CA PRO A 42 6.47 16.57 -11.08
C PRO A 42 5.66 16.93 -9.84
N SER A 43 4.70 16.07 -9.53
CA SER A 43 3.80 16.26 -8.40
C SER A 43 3.70 14.96 -7.62
N GLY A 44 3.56 15.05 -6.31
CA GLY A 44 3.54 13.88 -5.45
C GLY A 44 2.82 14.13 -4.15
N GLY A 45 2.65 13.08 -3.38
CA GLY A 45 1.96 13.12 -2.09
C GLY A 45 2.39 11.99 -1.18
N ALA A 46 1.92 12.07 0.07
CA ALA A 46 2.14 11.06 1.11
C ALA A 46 1.30 9.79 0.87
N TRP A 47 1.41 9.23 -0.32
CA TRP A 47 0.70 8.03 -0.78
C TRP A 47 1.70 6.91 -1.10
N GLY A 48 2.85 6.89 -0.43
CA GLY A 48 3.82 5.81 -0.55
C GLY A 48 3.49 4.60 0.33
N GLY A 49 4.46 3.71 0.48
CA GLY A 49 4.38 2.54 1.34
C GLY A 49 4.07 2.83 2.80
N ILE A 50 4.56 3.96 3.34
CA ILE A 50 4.33 4.34 4.75
C ILE A 50 2.84 4.54 5.04
N ALA A 51 2.07 5.07 4.11
CA ALA A 51 0.63 5.24 4.29
C ALA A 51 -0.11 3.90 4.46
N ILE A 52 0.42 2.83 3.87
CA ILE A 52 -0.12 1.46 4.01
C ILE A 52 0.29 0.88 5.37
N ASP A 53 1.51 1.16 5.82
CA ASP A 53 2.00 0.76 7.15
C ASP A 53 1.18 1.44 8.25
N ASP A 54 0.86 2.73 8.10
CA ASP A 54 -0.01 3.48 9.01
C ASP A 54 -1.43 2.89 9.05
N ALA A 55 -1.98 2.51 7.90
CA ALA A 55 -3.28 1.85 7.82
C ALA A 55 -3.28 0.49 8.54
N PHE A 56 -2.18 -0.26 8.48
CA PHE A 56 -2.02 -1.51 9.21
C PHE A 56 -1.92 -1.29 10.73
N LEU A 57 -1.15 -0.31 11.17
CA LEU A 57 -1.06 0.07 12.59
C LEU A 57 -2.43 0.47 13.14
N LEU A 58 -3.17 1.31 12.41
CA LEU A 58 -4.53 1.70 12.77
C LEU A 58 -5.49 0.49 12.80
N PHE A 59 -5.32 -0.45 11.87
CA PHE A 59 -6.07 -1.71 11.89
C PHE A 59 -5.81 -2.50 13.19
N LEU A 60 -4.55 -2.65 13.60
CA LEU A 60 -4.21 -3.33 14.87
C LEU A 60 -4.72 -2.57 16.08
N GLU A 61 -4.64 -1.24 16.10
CA GLU A 61 -5.21 -0.41 17.17
C GLU A 61 -6.73 -0.60 17.30
N ASN A 62 -7.45 -0.73 16.18
CA ASN A 62 -8.88 -0.99 16.20
C ASN A 62 -9.25 -2.40 16.69
N VAL A 63 -8.34 -3.37 16.58
CA VAL A 63 -8.55 -4.74 17.07
C VAL A 63 -8.17 -4.87 18.54
N PHE A 64 -6.98 -4.40 18.91
CA PHE A 64 -6.37 -4.64 20.21
C PHE A 64 -6.41 -3.43 21.15
N GLY A 65 -6.72 -2.25 20.63
CA GLY A 65 -6.76 -0.99 21.36
C GLY A 65 -5.43 -0.23 21.32
N THR A 66 -5.53 1.09 21.27
CA THR A 66 -4.37 2.00 21.27
C THR A 66 -3.43 1.80 22.47
N ARG A 67 -3.96 1.40 23.64
CA ARG A 67 -3.13 1.14 24.83
C ARG A 67 -2.17 -0.03 24.61
N VAL A 68 -2.65 -1.12 24.00
CA VAL A 68 -1.84 -2.32 23.73
C VAL A 68 -0.73 -1.98 22.73
N MET A 69 -1.06 -1.27 21.65
CA MET A 69 -0.07 -0.86 20.65
C MET A 69 1.00 0.09 21.22
N LYS A 70 0.60 1.02 22.10
CA LYS A 70 1.54 1.91 22.80
C LYS A 70 2.46 1.14 23.75
N GLU A 71 1.92 0.18 24.51
CA GLU A 71 2.72 -0.66 25.40
C GLU A 71 3.74 -1.48 24.60
N LEU A 72 3.31 -2.16 23.53
CA LEU A 72 4.20 -2.91 22.62
C LEU A 72 5.39 -2.05 22.17
N LYS A 73 5.12 -0.84 21.68
CA LYS A 73 6.17 0.06 21.18
C LYS A 73 7.12 0.58 22.26
N LEU A 74 6.66 0.67 23.52
CA LEU A 74 7.45 1.21 24.63
C LEU A 74 8.23 0.14 25.40
N THR A 75 7.65 -1.06 25.56
CA THR A 75 8.24 -2.11 26.41
C THR A 75 8.89 -3.23 25.60
N GLU A 76 8.41 -3.50 24.39
CA GLU A 76 8.84 -4.63 23.55
C GLU A 76 9.18 -4.15 22.12
N LEU A 77 10.20 -3.29 22.00
CA LEU A 77 10.58 -2.67 20.72
C LEU A 77 11.06 -3.67 19.66
N GLU A 78 11.68 -4.77 20.10
CA GLU A 78 12.13 -5.86 19.21
C GLU A 78 10.92 -6.53 18.55
N ASP A 79 9.95 -6.95 19.36
CA ASP A 79 8.67 -7.50 18.88
C ASP A 79 7.92 -6.52 17.98
N TYR A 80 7.86 -5.23 18.36
CA TYR A 80 7.26 -4.21 17.50
C TYR A 80 7.94 -4.18 16.12
N THR A 81 9.27 -4.21 16.08
CA THR A 81 10.04 -4.16 14.84
C THR A 81 9.86 -5.43 14.02
N GLU A 82 9.83 -6.60 14.65
CA GLU A 82 9.54 -7.88 14.00
C GLU A 82 8.15 -7.89 13.37
N LEU A 83 7.13 -7.38 14.07
CA LEU A 83 5.77 -7.27 13.55
C LEU A 83 5.69 -6.40 12.29
N ILE A 84 6.36 -5.23 12.31
CA ILE A 84 6.42 -4.35 11.14
C ILE A 84 7.15 -5.03 9.98
N HIS A 85 8.24 -5.73 10.26
CA HIS A 85 8.97 -6.48 9.24
C HIS A 85 8.14 -7.60 8.62
N GLU A 86 7.47 -8.41 9.43
CA GLU A 86 6.57 -9.48 8.96
C GLU A 86 5.45 -8.89 8.09
N PHE A 87 4.85 -7.78 8.51
CA PHE A 87 3.84 -7.08 7.71
C PHE A 87 4.41 -6.60 6.37
N GLU A 88 5.61 -6.02 6.34
CA GLU A 88 6.30 -5.58 5.13
C GLU A 88 6.42 -6.72 4.12
N VAL A 89 6.86 -7.90 4.58
CA VAL A 89 7.00 -9.09 3.73
C VAL A 89 5.65 -9.52 3.16
N LYS A 90 4.56 -9.48 3.93
CA LYS A 90 3.20 -9.79 3.42
C LYS A 90 2.70 -8.72 2.46
N LYS A 91 2.96 -7.45 2.77
CA LYS A 91 2.60 -6.29 1.95
C LYS A 91 3.23 -6.40 0.56
N ARG A 92 4.46 -6.90 0.44
CA ARG A 92 5.11 -7.14 -0.87
C ARG A 92 4.63 -8.38 -1.62
N SER A 93 4.11 -9.38 -0.91
CA SER A 93 3.74 -10.67 -1.51
C SER A 93 2.27 -10.79 -1.91
N ILE A 94 1.40 -9.91 -1.40
CA ILE A 94 -0.02 -9.90 -1.76
C ILE A 94 -0.22 -9.54 -3.24
N LYS A 95 -1.11 -10.29 -3.92
CA LYS A 95 -1.51 -10.04 -5.31
C LYS A 95 -3.03 -9.85 -5.41
N THR A 96 -3.48 -9.37 -6.58
CA THR A 96 -4.89 -9.13 -6.86
C THR A 96 -5.72 -10.40 -6.94
N ASP A 97 -5.11 -11.50 -7.35
CA ASP A 97 -5.69 -12.83 -7.46
C ASP A 97 -5.53 -13.68 -6.18
N THR A 98 -4.94 -13.13 -5.11
CA THR A 98 -4.81 -13.86 -3.85
C THR A 98 -6.19 -14.13 -3.25
N THR A 99 -6.54 -15.41 -3.15
CA THR A 99 -7.78 -15.92 -2.56
C THR A 99 -7.61 -16.48 -1.16
N ASN A 100 -6.39 -16.86 -0.79
CA ASN A 100 -6.08 -17.40 0.52
C ASN A 100 -5.87 -16.29 1.55
N ASP A 101 -6.12 -16.59 2.82
CA ASP A 101 -5.84 -15.66 3.91
C ASP A 101 -4.36 -15.29 3.97
N VAL A 102 -4.11 -14.02 4.25
CA VAL A 102 -2.78 -13.51 4.56
C VAL A 102 -2.48 -13.86 6.00
N VAL A 103 -1.37 -14.56 6.21
CA VAL A 103 -0.96 -14.97 7.55
C VAL A 103 0.19 -14.11 8.03
N ILE A 104 -0.05 -13.40 9.14
CA ILE A 104 0.92 -12.58 9.85
C ILE A 104 1.30 -13.32 11.14
N THR A 105 2.59 -13.56 11.33
CA THR A 105 3.10 -14.13 12.57
C THR A 105 3.19 -13.03 13.62
N MET A 106 2.52 -13.23 14.75
CA MET A 106 2.46 -12.29 15.86
C MET A 106 3.58 -12.61 16.85
N PRO A 107 4.44 -11.64 17.20
CA PRO A 107 5.50 -11.85 18.20
C PRO A 107 4.94 -12.23 19.58
N VAL A 108 5.74 -12.96 20.36
CA VAL A 108 5.30 -13.55 21.63
C VAL A 108 4.94 -12.48 22.66
N GLY A 109 5.79 -11.46 22.84
CA GLY A 109 5.51 -10.39 23.80
C GLY A 109 4.29 -9.56 23.38
N PHE A 110 4.03 -9.39 22.08
CA PHE A 110 2.78 -8.78 21.64
C PHE A 110 1.55 -9.61 22.06
N ILE A 111 1.59 -10.93 21.88
CA ILE A 111 0.53 -11.83 22.32
C ILE A 111 0.31 -11.72 23.82
N ASP A 112 1.38 -11.62 24.61
CA ASP A 112 1.29 -11.53 26.07
C ASP A 112 0.73 -10.19 26.56
N ILE A 113 1.07 -9.08 25.89
CA ILE A 113 0.44 -7.77 26.14
C ILE A 113 -1.06 -7.84 25.81
N ILE A 114 -1.45 -8.47 24.69
CA ILE A 114 -2.87 -8.63 24.34
C ILE A 114 -3.60 -9.49 25.39
N LYS A 115 -2.99 -10.58 25.86
CA LYS A 115 -3.56 -11.41 26.94
C LYS A 115 -3.79 -10.58 28.21
N LYS A 116 -2.80 -9.78 28.61
CA LYS A 116 -2.84 -8.92 29.80
C LYS A 116 -3.97 -7.89 29.76
N HIS A 117 -4.22 -7.25 28.62
CA HIS A 117 -5.19 -6.15 28.51
C HIS A 117 -6.57 -6.55 27.98
N CYS A 118 -6.63 -7.57 27.11
CA CYS A 118 -7.86 -7.96 26.42
C CYS A 118 -8.45 -9.29 26.92
N GLY A 119 -7.77 -9.99 27.82
CA GLY A 119 -8.17 -11.33 28.27
C GLY A 119 -7.97 -12.40 27.19
N GLY A 120 -7.08 -12.15 26.22
CA GLY A 120 -6.74 -13.06 25.12
C GLY A 120 -7.06 -12.49 23.74
N ILE A 121 -6.35 -12.99 22.71
CA ILE A 121 -6.52 -12.51 21.33
C ILE A 121 -7.90 -12.85 20.78
N ASP A 122 -8.40 -14.06 20.97
CA ASP A 122 -9.73 -14.46 20.49
C ASP A 122 -10.83 -13.53 21.03
N THR A 123 -10.71 -13.12 22.29
CA THR A 123 -11.62 -12.17 22.94
C THR A 123 -11.52 -10.79 22.30
N ALA A 124 -10.31 -10.31 22.03
CA ALA A 124 -10.09 -9.02 21.35
C ALA A 124 -10.71 -9.02 19.94
N ILE A 125 -10.44 -10.07 19.15
CA ILE A 125 -10.97 -10.22 17.79
C ILE A 125 -12.49 -10.25 17.78
N LYS A 126 -13.12 -11.04 18.67
CA LYS A 126 -14.58 -11.14 18.77
C LYS A 126 -15.27 -9.83 19.13
N LYS A 127 -14.59 -8.95 19.88
CA LYS A 127 -15.09 -7.62 20.25
C LYS A 127 -14.81 -6.57 19.18
N SER A 128 -13.90 -6.85 18.26
CA SER A 128 -13.52 -5.94 17.18
C SER A 128 -14.56 -5.93 16.06
N PRO A 129 -14.63 -4.86 15.25
CA PRO A 129 -15.50 -4.80 14.07
C PRO A 129 -15.05 -5.74 12.93
N TYR A 130 -14.02 -6.56 13.14
CA TYR A 130 -13.39 -7.38 12.11
C TYR A 130 -13.51 -8.88 12.39
N SER A 131 -14.36 -9.30 13.33
CA SER A 131 -14.53 -10.71 13.73
C SER A 131 -14.74 -11.69 12.57
N ASP A 132 -15.36 -11.24 11.49
CA ASP A 132 -15.68 -12.08 10.32
C ASP A 132 -14.55 -12.08 9.27
N SER A 133 -13.59 -11.18 9.41
CA SER A 133 -12.50 -10.95 8.46
C SER A 133 -11.13 -11.41 8.97
N ILE A 134 -11.00 -11.66 10.28
CA ILE A 134 -9.75 -12.12 10.90
C ILE A 134 -9.97 -13.27 11.86
N SER A 135 -9.00 -14.16 11.95
CA SER A 135 -8.98 -15.24 12.93
C SER A 135 -7.56 -15.48 13.43
N ILE A 136 -7.41 -16.15 14.57
CA ILE A 136 -6.09 -16.53 15.08
C ILE A 136 -5.97 -18.05 15.26
N SER A 137 -4.76 -18.57 15.06
CA SER A 137 -4.38 -19.93 15.44
C SER A 137 -2.96 -19.92 15.98
N GLY A 138 -2.79 -20.05 17.29
CA GLY A 138 -1.50 -19.88 17.96
C GLY A 138 -0.98 -18.45 17.77
N GLN A 139 0.17 -18.31 17.12
CA GLN A 139 0.77 -17.00 16.79
C GLN A 139 0.36 -16.46 15.41
N ARG A 140 -0.50 -17.18 14.69
CA ARG A 140 -0.79 -16.89 13.27
C ARG A 140 -2.10 -16.12 13.15
N LEU A 141 -2.00 -14.80 13.00
CA LEU A 141 -3.13 -13.96 12.65
C LEU A 141 -3.45 -14.15 11.16
N ARG A 142 -4.62 -14.67 10.86
CA ARG A 142 -5.15 -14.82 9.50
C ARG A 142 -6.03 -13.62 9.20
N VAL A 143 -5.75 -12.97 8.09
CA VAL A 143 -6.52 -11.84 7.59
C VAL A 143 -7.07 -12.21 6.23
N ASN A 144 -8.39 -12.08 6.07
CA ASN A 144 -9.04 -12.28 4.80
C ASN A 144 -8.37 -11.41 3.71
N PRO A 145 -8.11 -11.94 2.51
CA PRO A 145 -7.37 -11.21 1.49
C PRO A 145 -8.06 -9.91 1.05
N GLN A 146 -9.40 -9.85 1.08
CA GLN A 146 -10.12 -8.63 0.78
C GLN A 146 -9.87 -7.57 1.86
N LYS A 147 -9.92 -7.96 3.13
CA LYS A 147 -9.62 -7.04 4.24
C LYS A 147 -8.18 -6.57 4.20
N PHE A 148 -7.23 -7.43 3.84
CA PHE A 148 -5.84 -7.05 3.67
C PHE A 148 -5.66 -6.06 2.51
N ARG A 149 -6.33 -6.27 1.37
CA ARG A 149 -6.34 -5.32 0.24
C ARG A 149 -6.97 -3.97 0.60
N ASP A 150 -7.91 -3.95 1.55
CA ASP A 150 -8.51 -2.70 2.00
C ASP A 150 -7.51 -1.73 2.63
N LEU A 151 -6.39 -2.24 3.18
CA LEU A 151 -5.29 -1.41 3.71
C LEU A 151 -4.68 -0.50 2.63
N PHE A 152 -4.77 -0.90 1.35
CA PHE A 152 -4.20 -0.17 0.21
C PHE A 152 -5.18 0.84 -0.38
N LYS A 153 -6.47 0.74 -0.08
CA LYS A 153 -7.53 1.51 -0.75
C LYS A 153 -7.32 3.01 -0.67
N SER A 154 -6.98 3.53 0.53
CA SER A 154 -6.76 4.97 0.72
C SER A 154 -5.64 5.49 -0.17
N THR A 155 -4.52 4.77 -0.19
CA THR A 155 -3.33 5.08 -1.00
C THR A 155 -3.65 5.04 -2.50
N ILE A 156 -4.30 3.97 -2.95
CA ILE A 156 -4.71 3.79 -4.36
C ILE A 156 -5.69 4.89 -4.79
N ASN A 157 -6.72 5.17 -3.99
CA ASN A 157 -7.72 6.18 -4.32
C ASN A 157 -7.10 7.58 -4.39
N SER A 158 -6.15 7.89 -3.50
CA SER A 158 -5.43 9.16 -3.52
C SER A 158 -4.59 9.31 -4.78
N LEU A 159 -3.86 8.26 -5.18
CA LEU A 159 -3.11 8.22 -6.42
C LEU A 159 -4.02 8.36 -7.64
N LEU A 160 -5.14 7.63 -7.70
CA LEU A 160 -6.10 7.71 -8.80
C LEU A 160 -6.71 9.10 -8.93
N LYS A 161 -7.11 9.71 -7.82
CA LYS A 161 -7.63 11.09 -7.80
C LYS A 161 -6.60 12.08 -8.33
N HIS A 162 -5.33 11.90 -7.97
CA HIS A 162 -4.24 12.73 -8.50
C HIS A 162 -4.04 12.56 -10.00
N LEU A 163 -4.05 11.31 -10.49
CA LEU A 163 -3.97 11.00 -11.92
C LEU A 163 -5.16 11.58 -12.71
N GLU A 164 -6.37 11.51 -12.17
CA GLU A 164 -7.55 12.12 -12.80
C GLU A 164 -7.43 13.63 -12.93
N GLN A 165 -6.87 14.31 -11.92
CA GLN A 165 -6.60 15.75 -11.98
C GLN A 165 -5.53 16.06 -13.03
N LEU A 166 -4.47 15.25 -13.08
CA LEU A 166 -3.40 15.38 -14.05
C LEU A 166 -3.90 15.24 -15.49
N PHE A 167 -4.79 14.28 -15.76
CA PHE A 167 -5.34 14.03 -17.10
C PHE A 167 -6.33 15.11 -17.54
N ARG A 168 -6.85 15.93 -16.63
CA ARG A 168 -7.66 17.11 -16.96
C ARG A 168 -6.82 18.35 -17.28
N HIS A 169 -5.50 18.29 -17.08
CA HIS A 169 -4.64 19.43 -17.30
C HIS A 169 -4.54 19.75 -18.81
N PRO A 170 -4.74 21.00 -19.27
CA PRO A 170 -4.82 21.33 -20.70
C PRO A 170 -3.59 20.95 -21.54
N LYS A 171 -2.42 20.85 -20.90
CA LYS A 171 -1.16 20.45 -21.55
C LYS A 171 -1.00 18.93 -21.69
N VAL A 172 -1.79 18.14 -20.95
CA VAL A 172 -1.75 16.68 -20.98
C VAL A 172 -2.79 16.21 -22.00
N SER A 173 -2.32 15.58 -23.08
CA SER A 173 -3.15 14.91 -24.07
C SER A 173 -3.15 13.40 -23.82
N ASP A 174 -3.64 12.61 -24.78
CA ASP A 174 -3.63 11.15 -24.71
C ASP A 174 -2.23 10.62 -24.34
N ILE A 175 -2.18 9.80 -23.28
CA ILE A 175 -0.97 9.14 -22.79
C ILE A 175 -0.80 7.81 -23.51
N GLN A 176 0.32 7.65 -24.22
CA GLN A 176 0.65 6.44 -24.98
C GLN A 176 1.38 5.42 -24.10
N TYR A 177 2.19 5.89 -23.14
CA TYR A 177 3.02 5.02 -22.30
C TYR A 177 2.88 5.38 -20.82
N ILE A 178 2.78 4.35 -19.98
CA ILE A 178 2.86 4.49 -18.52
C ILE A 178 4.07 3.68 -18.04
N ILE A 179 5.01 4.35 -17.39
CA ILE A 179 6.19 3.74 -16.78
C ILE A 179 5.98 3.80 -15.27
N MET A 180 5.88 2.63 -14.64
CA MET A 180 5.85 2.52 -13.19
C MET A 180 7.25 2.24 -12.67
N VAL A 181 7.73 3.08 -11.75
CA VAL A 181 9.06 3.00 -11.13
C VAL A 181 8.87 2.88 -9.61
N GLY A 182 9.82 2.26 -8.92
CA GLY A 182 9.81 2.09 -7.45
C GLY A 182 9.59 0.65 -6.99
N GLY A 183 9.74 0.38 -5.69
CA GLY A 183 9.85 -0.96 -5.11
C GLY A 183 8.58 -1.83 -5.08
N PHE A 184 7.48 -1.36 -5.67
CA PHE A 184 6.16 -2.00 -5.64
C PHE A 184 5.72 -2.55 -7.01
N GLN A 185 6.69 -2.94 -7.85
CA GLN A 185 6.45 -3.37 -9.25
C GLN A 185 5.65 -4.66 -9.39
N ASN A 186 5.42 -5.40 -8.30
CA ASN A 186 4.73 -6.69 -8.31
C ASN A 186 3.26 -6.63 -7.86
N VAL A 187 2.75 -5.46 -7.48
CA VAL A 187 1.32 -5.30 -7.21
C VAL A 187 0.64 -4.88 -8.51
N ASN A 188 0.29 -5.88 -9.32
CA ASN A 188 -0.53 -5.76 -10.53
C ASN A 188 -1.97 -5.35 -10.19
N LEU A 189 -2.14 -4.16 -9.66
CA LEU A 189 -3.42 -3.47 -9.58
C LEU A 189 -3.42 -2.46 -10.71
N TYR A 190 -3.81 -2.83 -11.94
CA TYR A 190 -4.64 -2.01 -12.85
C TYR A 190 -4.99 -2.83 -14.09
N LYS A 191 -6.29 -3.03 -14.31
CA LYS A 191 -6.86 -3.46 -15.59
C LYS A 191 -7.44 -2.21 -16.26
N LYS A 192 -6.84 -1.75 -17.34
CA LYS A 192 -7.55 -0.90 -18.31
C LYS A 192 -8.21 -1.85 -19.31
N LYS A 193 -9.53 -1.80 -19.41
CA LYS A 193 -10.26 -2.34 -20.57
C LYS A 193 -10.08 -1.38 -21.73
#